data_AF-A0A3M0WR90-F1
#
_entry.id   AF-A0A3M0WR90-F1
#
_cell.length_a   1.000
_cell.length_b   1.000
_cell.length_c   1.000
_cell.angle_alpha   90.00
_cell.angle_beta   90.00
_cell.angle_gamma   90.00
#
_symmetry.space_group_name_H-M   'P 1'
#
loop_
_entity.id
_entity.type
_entity.pdbx_description
1 polymer ?
#
loop_
_entity_poly.entity_id
_entity_poly.type
_entity_poly.pdbx_seq_one_letter_code
_entity_poly.pdbx_strand_id
1 'polypeptide(L)' 'HLNFFWKYCDVYEVSKTELALSFPLSYPEVSTVIPGIKTPEQAVQNCEKIVRLNSEDILSIEDYFIHHLDAIVDIMK' A
#
# COMPACT_ATOMS: atom_id res chain seq x y z
N HIS A 1 -14.92 -4.41 2.22
CA HIS A 1 -13.97 -4.63 1.12
C HIS A 1 -12.53 -4.32 1.51
N LEU A 2 -12.19 -3.13 2.02
CA LEU A 2 -10.78 -2.79 2.30
C LEU A 2 -10.16 -3.43 3.57
N ASN A 3 -10.96 -4.05 4.44
CA ASN A 3 -10.46 -4.71 5.67
C ASN A 3 -9.41 -5.80 5.38
N PHE A 4 -9.48 -6.42 4.20
CA PHE A 4 -8.48 -7.40 3.77
C PHE A 4 -7.06 -6.83 3.77
N PHE A 5 -6.87 -5.59 3.30
CA PHE A 5 -5.56 -4.95 3.25
C PHE A 5 -5.11 -4.49 4.64
N TRP A 6 -6.05 -4.02 5.46
CA TRP A 6 -5.71 -3.43 6.76
C TRP A 6 -5.23 -4.44 7.79
N LYS A 7 -5.45 -5.75 7.61
CA LYS A 7 -4.81 -6.78 8.44
C LYS A 7 -3.27 -6.71 8.37
N TYR A 8 -2.72 -6.26 7.24
CA TYR A 8 -1.26 -6.13 7.07
C TYR A 8 -0.70 -4.92 7.83
N CYS A 9 -1.53 -3.95 8.23
CA CYS A 9 -1.10 -2.88 9.14
C CYS A 9 -0.62 -3.47 10.47
N ASP A 10 -1.31 -4.47 11.00
CA ASP A 10 -0.95 -5.12 12.25
C ASP A 10 0.31 -6.00 12.08
N VAL A 11 0.41 -6.74 10.95
CA VAL A 11 1.56 -7.62 10.64
C VAL A 11 2.87 -6.83 10.54
N TYR A 12 2.83 -5.68 9.88
CA TYR A 12 4.01 -4.84 9.63
C TYR A 12 4.14 -3.68 10.63
N GLU A 13 3.22 -3.57 11.58
CA GLU A 13 3.10 -2.48 12.55
C GLU A 13 3.11 -1.08 11.91
N VAL A 14 2.44 -0.92 10.78
CA VAL A 14 2.39 0.33 9.99
C VAL A 14 0.98 0.91 9.96
N SER A 15 0.88 2.22 9.80
CA SER A 15 -0.38 2.88 9.45
C SER A 15 -0.84 2.48 8.03
N LYS A 16 -2.10 2.81 7.70
CA LYS A 16 -2.65 2.57 6.36
C LYS A 16 -1.89 3.31 5.26
N THR A 17 -1.44 4.53 5.55
CA THR A 17 -0.66 5.35 4.63
C THR A 17 0.71 4.72 4.39
N GLU A 18 1.41 4.35 5.47
CA GLU A 18 2.72 3.70 5.39
C GLU A 18 2.64 2.36 4.65
N LEU A 19 1.61 1.54 4.89
CA LEU A 19 1.36 0.32 4.13
C LEU A 19 1.17 0.61 2.63
N ALA A 20 0.36 1.61 2.29
CA ALA A 20 0.08 1.97 0.91
C ALA A 20 1.32 2.48 0.15
N LEU A 21 2.24 3.18 0.83
CA LEU A 21 3.51 3.61 0.25
C LEU A 21 4.52 2.45 0.16
N SER A 22 4.50 1.57 1.15
CA SER A 22 5.38 0.40 1.22
C SER A 22 5.09 -0.61 0.11
N PHE A 23 3.82 -0.78 -0.28
CA PHE A 23 3.42 -1.72 -1.34
C PHE A 23 4.19 -1.51 -2.68
N PRO A 24 4.10 -0.34 -3.35
CA PRO A 24 4.87 -0.10 -4.58
C PRO A 24 6.38 -0.10 -4.33
N LEU A 25 6.85 0.37 -3.18
CA LEU A 25 8.27 0.32 -2.82
C LEU A 25 8.79 -1.10 -2.53
N SER A 26 7.91 -2.10 -2.43
CA SER A 26 8.32 -3.49 -2.21
C SER A 26 8.81 -4.18 -3.47
N TYR A 27 8.44 -3.67 -4.65
CA TYR A 27 8.94 -4.14 -5.94
C TYR A 27 10.39 -3.69 -6.13
N PRO A 28 11.33 -4.59 -6.48
CA PRO A 28 12.73 -4.23 -6.74
C PRO A 28 12.91 -3.18 -7.86
N GLU A 29 11.97 -3.13 -8.81
CA GLU A 29 11.98 -2.24 -9.97
C GLU A 29 11.58 -0.80 -9.60
N VAL A 30 10.97 -0.59 -8.44
CA VAL A 30 10.55 0.71 -7.95
C VAL A 30 11.57 1.25 -6.95
N SER A 31 12.25 2.32 -7.35
CA SER A 31 13.28 2.97 -6.51
C SER A 31 12.73 4.08 -5.63
N THR A 32 11.68 4.77 -6.08
CA THR A 32 11.12 5.95 -5.41
C THR A 32 9.61 6.02 -5.61
N VAL A 33 8.89 6.42 -4.57
CA VAL A 33 7.47 6.78 -4.62
C VAL A 33 7.31 8.22 -4.16
N ILE A 34 6.62 9.04 -4.95
CA ILE A 34 6.40 10.46 -4.68
C ILE A 34 4.92 10.69 -4.44
N PRO A 35 4.43 10.59 -3.19
CA PRO A 35 3.03 10.81 -2.88
C PRO A 35 2.67 12.30 -2.92
N GLY A 36 1.39 12.59 -3.20
CA GLY A 36 0.85 13.94 -3.03
C GLY A 36 0.83 14.34 -1.55
N ILE A 37 1.35 15.54 -1.24
CA ILE A 37 1.45 16.06 0.13
C ILE A 37 0.76 17.43 0.17
N LYS A 38 -0.04 17.67 1.21
CA LYS A 38 -0.72 18.96 1.45
C LYS A 38 -0.25 19.64 2.73
N THR A 39 0.29 18.90 3.69
CA THR A 39 0.78 19.44 4.97
C THR A 39 2.19 18.94 5.31
N PRO A 40 2.97 19.68 6.12
CA PRO A 40 4.28 19.22 6.58
C PRO A 40 4.24 17.89 7.34
N GLU A 41 3.18 17.64 8.11
CA GLU A 41 3.02 16.41 8.89
C GLU A 41 2.87 15.20 7.97
N GLN A 42 2.15 15.35 6.86
CA GLN A 42 2.07 14.31 5.84
C GLN A 42 3.43 14.04 5.19
N ALA A 43 4.25 15.07 5.00
CA ALA A 43 5.60 14.89 4.48
C ALA A 43 6.45 14.02 5.41
N VAL A 44 6.37 14.26 6.71
CA VAL A 44 7.05 13.46 7.74
C VAL A 44 6.51 12.03 7.74
N GLN A 45 5.20 11.85 7.88
CA GLN A 45 4.56 10.51 7.93
C GLN A 45 4.86 9.66 6.69
N ASN A 46 4.92 10.26 5.51
CA ASN A 46 5.22 9.54 4.27
C ASN A 46 6.68 9.04 4.19
N CYS A 47 7.56 9.49 5.08
CA CYS A 47 8.98 9.14 5.10
C CYS A 47 9.39 8.30 6.31
N GLU A 48 8.52 8.10 7.31
CA GLU A 48 8.88 7.44 8.58
C GLU A 48 8.99 5.91 8.45
N LYS A 49 7.86 5.19 8.42
CA LYS A 49 7.87 3.72 8.53
C LYS A 49 7.57 3.04 7.19
N ILE A 50 8.53 3.12 6.27
CA ILE A 50 8.49 2.35 5.02
C ILE A 50 9.06 0.95 5.25
N VAL A 51 8.26 -0.07 4.92
CA VAL A 51 8.63 -1.48 5.05
C VAL A 51 8.68 -2.15 3.67
N ARG A 52 9.43 -3.24 3.56
CA ARG A 52 9.39 -4.13 2.39
C ARG A 52 8.47 -5.29 2.70
N LEU A 53 7.34 -5.38 1.99
CA LEU A 53 6.43 -6.51 2.06
C LEU A 53 7.12 -7.73 1.45
N ASN A 54 6.86 -8.91 2.01
CA ASN A 54 7.32 -10.15 1.42
C ASN A 54 6.49 -10.50 0.16
N SER A 55 7.03 -11.39 -0.68
CA SER A 55 6.39 -11.75 -1.95
C SER A 55 5.04 -12.45 -1.78
N GLU A 56 4.85 -13.23 -0.71
CA GLU A 56 3.58 -13.94 -0.45
C GLU A 56 2.43 -12.95 -0.16
N ASP A 57 2.71 -11.94 0.66
CA ASP A 57 1.74 -10.90 0.99
C ASP A 57 1.42 -10.01 -0.20
N ILE A 58 2.43 -9.67 -1.02
CA ILE A 58 2.22 -8.93 -2.28
C ILE A 58 1.28 -9.70 -3.20
N LEU A 59 1.57 -10.98 -3.45
CA LEU A 59 0.72 -11.84 -4.29
C LEU A 59 -0.70 -11.95 -3.74
N SER A 60 -0.85 -12.06 -2.42
CA SER A 60 -2.16 -12.12 -1.76
C SER A 60 -2.95 -10.80 -1.91
N ILE A 61 -2.28 -9.65 -1.86
CA ILE A 61 -2.88 -8.32 -2.09
C ILE A 61 -3.33 -8.17 -3.54
N GLU A 62 -2.50 -8.58 -4.50
CA GLU A 62 -2.81 -8.54 -5.93
C GLU A 62 -4.00 -9.43 -6.28
N ASP A 63 -4.00 -10.68 -5.81
CA ASP A 63 -5.09 -11.64 -6.01
C ASP A 63 -6.43 -11.10 -5.50
N TYR A 64 -6.42 -10.51 -4.29
CA TYR A 64 -7.62 -9.92 -3.73
C TYR A 64 -8.12 -8.73 -4.55
N PHE A 65 -7.21 -7.86 -5.02
CA PHE A 65 -7.56 -6.74 -5.89
C PHE A 65 -8.25 -7.23 -7.17
N ILE A 66 -7.65 -8.19 -7.87
CA ILE A 66 -8.16 -8.73 -9.14
C ILE A 66 -9.56 -9.34 -8.95
N HIS A 67 -9.76 -10.12 -7.88
CA HIS A 67 -11.00 -10.87 -7.71
C HIS A 67 -12.13 -10.08 -7.02
N HIS A 68 -11.83 -8.98 -6.33
CA HIS A 68 -12.84 -8.30 -5.50
C HIS A 68 -12.97 -6.80 -5.77
N LEU A 69 -11.95 -6.14 -6.34
CA LEU A 69 -11.94 -4.69 -6.53
C LEU A 69 -11.82 -4.25 -7.99
N ASP A 70 -11.22 -5.05 -8.86
CA ASP A 70 -10.94 -4.66 -10.26
C ASP A 70 -12.20 -4.18 -10.99
N ALA A 71 -13.29 -4.96 -10.91
CA ALA A 71 -14.58 -4.58 -11.49
C ALA A 71 -15.18 -3.29 -10.89
N ILE A 72 -14.89 -2.98 -9.62
CA ILE A 72 -15.35 -1.74 -8.97
C ILE A 72 -14.53 -0.56 -9.46
N VAL A 73 -13.21 -0.72 -9.55
CA VAL A 73 -12.29 0.32 -10.03
C VAL A 73 -12.54 0.64 -11.50
N ASP A 74 -12.89 -0.37 -12.31
CA ASP A 74 -13.24 -0.17 -13.72
C ASP A 74 -14.46 0.72 -13.93
N ILE A 75 -15.40 0.74 -12.97
CA ILE A 75 -16.58 1.64 -13.03
C ILE A 75 -16.19 3.10 -12.70
N MET A 76 -15.04 3.32 -12.07
CA MET A 76 -14.55 4.66 -11.70
C MET A 76 -13.77 5.35 -12.83
N LYS A 77 -13.57 4.67 -13.96
CA LYS A 77 -12.92 5.22 -15.17
C LYS A 77 -13.93 5.97 -16.03
#